data_AF-A0A6B3BY48-F1
#
_entry.id   AF-A0A6B3BY48-F1
#
_cell.length_a   1.000
_cell.length_b   1.000
_cell.length_c   1.000
_cell.angle_alpha   90.00
_cell.angle_beta   90.00
_cell.angle_gamma   90.00
#
_symmetry.space_group_name_H-M   'P 1'
#
loop_
_entity.id
_entity.type
_entity.pdbx_description
1 polymer ?
#
loop_
_entity_poly.entity_id
_entity_poly.type
_entity_poly.pdbx_seq_one_letter_code
_entity_poly.pdbx_strand_id
1 'polypeptide(L)'
;MTGCSAAARGCALLHTPGPHEGRRGADPHRRPVALPRSGSPGRQRRGAVTRSGDVTATRATPRAQIADGLDFRTTGNLRRRCGIGGFFVDRKEQRFWRGDFPADCDDVGHRELYVRRLQFAAFMPMFRSHATQPPYSPDLSTDHISRLGNLPLAPEYIYQLNHGFLSNL
;
A
#
# COMPACT_ATOMS: atom_id res chain seq x y z
N MET A 1 -31.81 7.05 -12.68
CA MET A 1 -30.59 7.60 -12.02
C MET A 1 -29.46 6.59 -12.16
N THR A 2 -28.73 6.58 -13.29
CA THR A 2 -27.78 5.50 -13.62
C THR A 2 -26.55 6.02 -14.37
N GLY A 3 -26.12 7.26 -14.11
CA GLY A 3 -25.01 7.91 -14.84
C GLY A 3 -23.71 8.11 -14.06
N CYS A 4 -23.71 8.00 -12.72
CA CYS A 4 -22.58 8.45 -11.90
C CYS A 4 -21.51 7.37 -11.62
N SER A 5 -21.83 6.07 -11.77
CA SER A 5 -20.90 5.00 -11.33
C SER A 5 -19.78 4.66 -12.32
N ALA A 6 -19.92 4.98 -13.61
CA ALA A 6 -18.89 4.71 -14.63
C ALA A 6 -17.80 5.79 -14.63
N ALA A 7 -18.18 7.07 -14.53
CA ALA A 7 -17.24 8.19 -14.47
C ALA A 7 -16.36 8.16 -13.21
N ALA A 8 -16.93 7.80 -12.05
CA ALA A 8 -16.20 7.68 -10.79
C ALA A 8 -15.10 6.59 -10.84
N ARG A 9 -15.37 5.46 -11.49
CA ARG A 9 -14.38 4.39 -11.72
C ARG A 9 -13.31 4.79 -12.76
N GLY A 10 -13.66 5.71 -13.67
CA GLY A 10 -12.79 6.19 -14.73
C GLY A 10 -11.74 7.23 -14.31
N CYS A 11 -11.98 8.03 -13.27
CA CYS A 11 -11.03 9.04 -12.76
C CYS A 11 -9.62 8.45 -12.56
N ALA A 12 -9.61 7.22 -12.08
CA ALA A 12 -8.41 6.43 -11.91
C ALA A 12 -7.61 6.26 -13.22
N LEU A 13 -8.26 5.72 -14.25
CA LEU A 13 -7.64 5.46 -15.55
C LEU A 13 -7.22 6.75 -16.27
N LEU A 14 -8.03 7.80 -16.12
CA LEU A 14 -7.85 9.10 -16.79
C LEU A 14 -6.78 9.99 -16.14
N HIS A 15 -6.53 9.84 -14.84
CA HIS A 15 -5.52 10.65 -14.13
C HIS A 15 -4.08 10.09 -14.27
N THR A 16 -3.92 8.79 -14.54
CA THR A 16 -2.59 8.17 -14.67
C THR A 16 -1.74 8.58 -15.90
N PRO A 17 -2.30 8.85 -17.11
CA PRO A 17 -1.51 9.18 -18.29
C PRO A 17 -0.69 10.44 -18.10
N GLY A 18 -1.29 11.55 -17.66
CA GLY A 18 -0.60 12.86 -17.58
C GLY A 18 0.71 12.82 -16.79
N PRO A 19 0.72 12.34 -15.53
CA PRO A 19 1.95 12.21 -14.76
C PRO A 19 2.94 11.19 -15.34
N HIS A 20 2.47 10.14 -16.02
CA HIS A 20 3.33 9.12 -16.61
C HIS A 20 4.05 9.64 -17.86
N GLU A 21 3.28 10.21 -18.78
CA GLU A 21 3.76 10.77 -20.04
C GLU A 21 4.62 12.01 -19.79
N GLY A 22 4.20 12.89 -18.87
CA GLY A 22 4.99 14.06 -18.47
C GLY A 22 6.36 13.69 -17.89
N ARG A 23 6.42 12.65 -17.03
CA ARG A 23 7.70 12.17 -16.48
C ARG A 23 8.58 11.51 -17.55
N ARG A 24 8.00 10.72 -18.46
CA ARG A 24 8.76 10.14 -19.58
C ARG A 24 9.25 11.19 -20.57
N GLY A 25 8.48 12.25 -20.79
CA GLY A 25 8.87 13.36 -21.65
C GLY A 25 9.99 14.22 -21.06
N ALA A 26 10.00 14.38 -19.73
CA ALA A 26 11.06 15.12 -19.04
C ALA A 26 12.37 14.33 -18.93
N ASP A 27 12.30 13.01 -18.68
CA ASP A 27 13.46 12.13 -18.60
C ASP A 27 13.10 10.71 -19.09
N PRO A 28 13.50 10.34 -20.33
CA PRO A 28 13.22 9.03 -20.89
C PRO A 28 13.95 7.87 -20.20
N HIS A 29 15.08 8.14 -19.53
CA HIS A 29 15.89 7.12 -18.88
C HIS A 29 15.36 6.79 -17.47
N ARG A 30 14.59 7.69 -16.86
CA ARG A 30 14.02 7.50 -15.53
C ARG A 30 12.64 6.85 -15.57
N ARG A 31 12.52 5.69 -14.92
CA ARG A 31 11.23 4.98 -14.81
C ARG A 31 10.26 5.74 -13.89
N PRO A 32 9.08 6.17 -14.37
CA PRO A 32 8.08 6.82 -13.52
C PRO A 32 7.39 5.80 -12.60
N VAL A 33 7.23 6.18 -11.33
CA VAL A 33 6.48 5.42 -10.33
C VAL A 33 5.40 6.33 -9.73
N ALA A 34 4.17 5.85 -9.71
CA ALA A 34 3.03 6.55 -9.14
C ALA A 34 2.38 5.70 -8.03
N LEU A 35 1.88 6.35 -6.98
CA LEU A 35 1.24 5.70 -5.83
C LEU A 35 -0.25 6.08 -5.72
N PRO A 36 -1.11 5.66 -6.66
CA PRO A 36 -2.52 6.01 -6.60
C PRO A 36 -3.25 5.25 -5.47
N ARG A 37 -4.28 5.88 -4.92
CA ARG A 37 -5.21 5.26 -3.95
C ARG A 37 -6.35 4.47 -4.61
N SER A 38 -6.46 4.51 -5.94
CA SER A 38 -7.48 3.78 -6.71
C SER A 38 -6.84 2.98 -7.84
N GLY A 39 -7.46 1.86 -8.19
CA GLY A 39 -7.06 0.98 -9.28
C GLY A 39 -8.06 1.00 -10.42
N SER A 40 -7.58 0.78 -11.64
CA SER A 40 -8.39 0.48 -12.82
C SER A 40 -7.59 -0.43 -13.75
N PRO A 41 -8.24 -1.26 -14.58
CA PRO A 41 -7.55 -2.13 -15.53
C PRO A 41 -6.58 -1.34 -16.42
N GLY A 42 -5.42 -1.93 -16.66
CA GLY A 42 -4.40 -1.36 -17.54
C GLY A 42 -3.49 -0.32 -16.87
N ARG A 43 -3.72 0.10 -15.62
CA ARG A 43 -2.80 1.03 -14.91
C ARG A 43 -1.39 0.46 -14.69
N GLN A 44 -1.23 -0.86 -14.67
CA GLN A 44 0.05 -1.53 -14.46
C GLN A 44 1.13 -1.12 -15.48
N ARG A 45 0.72 -0.78 -16.72
CA ARG A 45 1.63 -0.31 -17.79
C ARG A 45 2.24 1.07 -17.51
N ARG A 46 1.61 1.86 -16.64
CA ARG A 46 2.01 3.24 -16.32
C ARG A 46 2.82 3.37 -15.03
N GLY A 47 3.43 2.27 -14.55
CA GLY A 47 4.26 2.30 -13.33
C GLY A 47 3.47 2.61 -12.05
N ALA A 48 2.16 2.37 -12.06
CA ALA A 48 1.31 2.61 -10.90
C ALA A 48 1.38 1.44 -9.90
N VAL A 49 1.55 1.77 -8.62
CA VAL A 49 1.48 0.83 -7.49
C VAL A 49 0.35 1.26 -6.57
N THR A 50 -0.76 0.52 -6.60
CA THR A 50 -2.00 0.90 -5.91
C THR A 50 -1.93 0.55 -4.43
N ARG A 51 -2.34 1.48 -3.57
CA ARG A 51 -2.56 1.20 -2.14
C ARG A 51 -4.00 0.78 -1.90
N SER A 52 -4.20 -0.15 -0.96
CA SER A 52 -5.50 -0.58 -0.41
C SER A 52 -6.38 0.50 0.25
N GLY A 53 -5.98 1.77 0.21
CA GLY A 53 -6.67 2.89 0.87
C GLY A 53 -6.30 3.10 2.35
N ASP A 54 -7.21 3.77 3.05
CA ASP A 54 -7.05 4.26 4.43
C ASP A 54 -7.63 3.21 5.40
N VAL A 55 -6.78 2.24 5.73
CA VAL A 55 -7.16 1.01 6.42
C VAL A 55 -7.08 1.18 7.94
N THR A 56 -8.07 0.73 8.71
CA THR A 56 -8.03 0.83 10.18
C THR A 56 -7.11 -0.22 10.83
N ALA A 57 -6.58 0.09 12.01
CA ALA A 57 -5.84 -0.86 12.85
C ALA A 57 -6.83 -1.63 13.72
N THR A 58 -7.38 -2.72 13.17
CA THR A 58 -8.17 -3.70 13.93
C THR A 58 -7.58 -5.09 13.74
N ARG A 59 -7.93 -6.03 14.64
CA ARG A 59 -7.49 -7.43 14.53
C ARG A 59 -8.06 -8.15 13.30
N ALA A 60 -9.23 -7.75 12.82
CA ALA A 60 -9.87 -8.35 11.64
C ALA A 60 -9.25 -7.88 10.32
N THR A 61 -8.70 -6.66 10.31
CA THR A 61 -8.25 -6.00 9.09
C THR A 61 -7.12 -6.73 8.33
N PRO A 62 -6.09 -7.32 8.96
CA PRO A 62 -5.08 -8.10 8.23
C PRO A 62 -5.69 -9.21 7.36
N ARG A 63 -6.69 -9.93 7.88
CA ARG A 63 -7.37 -11.01 7.14
C ARG A 63 -8.12 -10.46 5.93
N ALA A 64 -8.81 -9.33 6.09
CA ALA A 64 -9.50 -8.66 4.98
C ALA A 64 -8.51 -8.15 3.92
N GLN A 65 -7.33 -7.67 4.32
CA GLN A 65 -6.29 -7.17 3.41
C GLN A 65 -5.63 -8.27 2.56
N ILE A 66 -5.61 -9.51 3.06
CA ILE A 66 -5.16 -10.69 2.29
C ILE A 66 -6.18 -11.01 1.19
N ALA A 67 -7.46 -11.10 1.55
CA ALA A 67 -8.53 -11.36 0.59
C ALA A 67 -8.61 -10.29 -0.52
N ASP A 68 -8.65 -9.01 -0.14
CA ASP A 68 -8.62 -7.88 -1.09
C ASP A 68 -7.34 -7.88 -1.95
N GLY A 69 -6.22 -8.37 -1.39
CA GLY A 69 -4.97 -8.52 -2.12
C GLY A 69 -5.03 -9.56 -3.23
N LEU A 70 -5.64 -10.71 -2.93
CA LEU A 70 -5.82 -11.80 -3.90
C LEU A 70 -6.79 -11.39 -5.00
N ASP A 71 -7.92 -10.79 -4.64
CA ASP A 71 -8.92 -10.30 -5.60
C ASP A 71 -8.33 -9.22 -6.51
N PHE A 72 -7.53 -8.30 -5.97
CA PHE A 72 -6.86 -7.30 -6.80
C PHE A 72 -5.88 -7.96 -7.79
N ARG A 73 -5.20 -9.03 -7.37
CA ARG A 73 -4.24 -9.75 -8.21
C ARG A 73 -4.91 -10.49 -9.36
N THR A 74 -6.11 -11.03 -9.17
CA THR A 74 -6.88 -11.69 -10.24
C THR A 74 -7.35 -10.71 -11.32
N THR A 75 -7.44 -9.40 -11.02
CA THR A 75 -7.73 -8.36 -12.03
C THR A 75 -6.55 -8.05 -12.98
N GLY A 76 -5.43 -8.77 -12.86
CA GLY A 76 -4.23 -8.57 -13.68
C GLY A 76 -3.34 -7.40 -13.22
N ASN A 77 -3.62 -6.83 -12.05
CA ASN A 77 -2.80 -5.79 -11.44
C ASN A 77 -2.02 -6.34 -10.24
N LEU A 78 -0.77 -6.71 -10.49
CA LEU A 78 0.07 -7.34 -9.46
C LEU A 78 0.66 -6.33 -8.47
N ARG A 79 0.62 -5.03 -8.79
CA ARG A 79 1.31 -3.97 -8.04
C ARG A 79 0.40 -3.34 -7.01
N ARG A 80 0.11 -4.09 -5.94
CA ARG A 80 -0.64 -3.62 -4.76
C ARG A 80 0.24 -3.59 -3.52
N ARG A 81 -0.11 -2.68 -2.60
CA ARG A 81 0.47 -2.62 -1.25
C ARG A 81 -0.60 -2.29 -0.20
N CYS A 82 -0.38 -2.73 1.03
CA CYS A 82 -1.18 -2.36 2.19
C CYS A 82 -0.50 -1.28 3.05
N GLY A 83 -1.27 -0.61 3.91
CA GLY A 83 -0.73 0.25 4.97
C GLY A 83 -0.25 -0.58 6.16
N ILE A 84 1.06 -0.60 6.39
CA ILE A 84 1.68 -1.27 7.55
C ILE A 84 1.32 -0.49 8.82
N GLY A 85 0.87 -1.17 9.88
CA GLY A 85 0.32 -0.56 11.09
C GLY A 85 -1.15 -0.15 10.99
N GLY A 86 -1.58 0.34 9.83
CA GLY A 86 -2.91 0.90 9.65
C GLY A 86 -2.87 2.43 9.61
N PHE A 87 -3.77 3.00 8.82
CA PHE A 87 -3.89 4.44 8.67
C PHE A 87 -4.60 5.07 9.87
N PHE A 88 -5.67 4.45 10.36
CA PHE A 88 -6.42 4.89 11.53
C PHE A 88 -6.22 3.92 12.70
N VAL A 89 -5.43 4.32 13.70
CA VAL A 89 -5.03 3.46 14.83
C VAL A 89 -5.99 3.55 16.01
N ASP A 90 -6.47 4.76 16.28
CA ASP A 90 -7.41 5.09 17.35
C ASP A 90 -8.85 5.24 16.81
N ARG A 91 -9.82 5.15 17.72
CA ARG A 91 -11.24 5.44 17.47
C ARG A 91 -11.56 6.88 17.85
N LYS A 92 -12.04 7.65 16.86
CA LYS A 92 -12.47 9.05 17.08
C LYS A 92 -13.97 9.20 16.81
N GLU A 93 -14.50 10.40 17.09
CA GLU A 93 -15.91 10.74 16.83
C GLU A 93 -16.31 10.52 15.35
N GLN A 94 -15.36 10.78 14.44
CA GLN A 94 -15.54 10.60 13.02
C GLN A 94 -15.74 9.11 12.69
N ARG A 95 -16.87 8.78 12.04
CA ARG A 95 -17.29 7.39 11.75
C ARG A 95 -16.21 6.52 11.08
N PHE A 96 -15.28 7.09 10.32
CA PHE A 96 -14.23 6.36 9.61
C PHE A 96 -12.96 6.12 10.45
N TRP A 97 -12.81 6.79 11.60
CA TRP A 97 -11.77 6.51 12.59
C TRP A 97 -12.24 5.40 13.52
N ARG A 98 -11.94 4.15 13.15
CA ARG A 98 -12.33 2.93 13.87
C ARG A 98 -11.15 1.99 14.07
N GLY A 99 -10.08 2.49 14.68
CA GLY A 99 -9.02 1.61 15.17
C GLY A 99 -9.31 1.10 16.59
N ASP A 100 -8.72 -0.04 16.94
CA ASP A 100 -8.93 -0.70 18.23
C ASP A 100 -7.90 -0.28 19.31
N PHE A 101 -6.93 0.58 18.96
CA PHE A 101 -5.73 0.82 19.77
C PHE A 101 -5.60 2.31 20.15
N PRO A 102 -6.30 2.77 21.20
CA PRO A 102 -6.27 4.18 21.61
C PRO A 102 -4.92 4.62 22.16
N ALA A 103 -4.13 3.69 22.71
CA ALA A 103 -2.77 3.95 23.19
C ALA A 103 -1.70 3.84 22.09
N ASP A 104 -2.11 3.68 20.81
CA ASP A 104 -1.24 3.65 19.63
C ASP A 104 0.04 2.80 19.84
N CYS A 105 1.22 3.42 19.85
CA CYS A 105 2.50 2.72 19.96
C CYS A 105 2.75 2.13 21.37
N ASP A 106 2.04 2.59 22.40
CA ASP A 106 2.16 2.06 23.76
C ASP A 106 1.30 0.82 23.99
N ASP A 107 0.35 0.55 23.09
CA ASP A 107 -0.45 -0.67 23.13
C ASP A 107 0.34 -1.89 22.62
N VAL A 108 0.54 -2.88 23.48
CA VAL A 108 1.23 -4.14 23.13
C VAL A 108 0.51 -4.88 22.00
N GLY A 109 -0.82 -4.83 21.95
CA GLY A 109 -1.62 -5.41 20.88
C GLY A 109 -1.42 -4.69 19.55
N HIS A 110 -1.20 -3.37 19.56
CA HIS A 110 -0.86 -2.63 18.35
C HIS A 110 0.55 -2.99 17.86
N ARG A 111 1.53 -3.11 18.77
CA ARG A 111 2.89 -3.58 18.42
C ARG A 111 2.86 -4.95 17.77
N GLU A 112 2.09 -5.89 18.33
CA GLU A 112 1.91 -7.21 17.74
C GLU A 112 1.27 -7.14 16.34
N LEU A 113 0.19 -6.36 16.19
CA LEU A 113 -0.46 -6.14 14.90
C LEU A 113 0.50 -5.53 13.87
N TYR A 114 1.32 -4.58 14.30
CA TYR A 114 2.32 -3.91 13.47
C TYR A 114 3.35 -4.91 12.95
N VAL A 115 3.95 -5.72 13.83
CA VAL A 115 4.95 -6.74 13.45
C VAL A 115 4.35 -7.78 12.50
N ARG A 116 3.13 -8.27 12.76
CA ARG A 116 2.44 -9.21 11.85
C ARG A 116 2.20 -8.60 10.47
N ARG A 117 1.78 -7.34 10.40
CA ARG A 117 1.61 -6.63 9.11
C ARG A 117 2.93 -6.35 8.43
N LEU A 118 4.00 -6.10 9.18
CA LEU A 118 5.34 -5.87 8.66
C LEU A 118 5.89 -7.14 8.02
N GLN A 119 5.72 -8.30 8.66
CA GLN A 119 6.03 -9.62 8.10
C GLN A 119 5.24 -9.89 6.81
N PHE A 120 3.94 -9.60 6.79
CA PHE A 120 3.14 -9.75 5.57
C PHE A 120 3.60 -8.82 4.44
N ALA A 121 3.88 -7.55 4.77
CA ALA A 121 4.30 -6.55 3.80
C ALA A 121 5.66 -6.86 3.17
N ALA A 122 6.52 -7.61 3.87
CA ALA A 122 7.82 -8.06 3.36
C ALA A 122 7.69 -8.92 2.08
N PHE A 123 6.55 -9.58 1.88
CA PHE A 123 6.25 -10.38 0.70
C PHE A 123 5.43 -9.63 -0.36
N MET A 124 5.17 -8.34 -0.17
CA MET A 124 4.46 -7.51 -1.14
C MET A 124 5.43 -6.86 -2.15
N PRO A 125 4.98 -6.54 -3.38
CA PRO A 125 5.80 -5.90 -4.41
C PRO A 125 6.41 -4.56 -4.01
N MET A 126 5.87 -3.91 -2.97
CA MET A 126 6.39 -2.67 -2.42
C MET A 126 6.24 -2.66 -0.90
N PHE A 127 7.39 -2.70 -0.22
CA PHE A 127 7.50 -2.55 1.22
C PHE A 127 7.57 -1.06 1.59
N ARG A 128 6.52 -0.53 2.25
CA ARG A 128 6.56 0.83 2.83
C ARG A 128 5.51 0.99 3.92
N SER A 129 5.95 1.44 5.09
CA SER A 129 5.10 1.86 6.20
C SER A 129 4.48 3.24 5.95
N HIS A 130 3.27 3.46 6.46
CA HIS A 130 2.57 4.74 6.40
C HIS A 130 1.36 4.74 7.34
N ALA A 131 1.27 5.76 8.20
CA ALA A 131 0.18 5.96 9.14
C ALA A 131 -0.21 7.46 9.19
N THR A 132 -1.40 7.77 9.70
CA THR A 132 -1.88 9.17 9.87
C THR A 132 -1.26 9.84 11.09
N GLN A 133 -0.90 9.06 12.10
CA GLN A 133 -0.32 9.56 13.34
C GLN A 133 1.20 9.40 13.21
N PRO A 134 1.99 10.49 13.30
CA PRO A 134 3.38 10.31 13.69
C PRO A 134 3.40 9.67 15.07
N PRO A 135 4.29 8.70 15.34
CA PRO A 135 4.44 8.18 16.69
C PRO A 135 4.78 9.35 17.61
N TYR A 136 4.09 9.47 18.74
CA TYR A 136 4.40 10.47 19.77
C TYR A 136 5.76 10.19 20.44
N SER A 137 6.37 9.05 20.10
CA SER A 137 7.63 8.53 20.64
C SER A 137 8.59 8.16 19.47
N PRO A 138 9.72 8.87 19.29
CA PRO A 138 10.67 8.65 18.18
C PRO A 138 11.41 7.29 18.24
N ASP A 139 11.32 6.60 19.36
CA ASP A 139 12.06 5.40 19.77
C ASP A 139 11.48 4.08 19.20
N LEU A 140 10.15 3.90 19.18
CA LEU A 140 9.53 2.66 18.70
C LEU A 140 9.50 2.52 17.17
N SER A 141 9.47 3.63 16.45
CA SER A 141 9.39 3.60 14.98
C SER A 141 10.72 3.27 14.32
N THR A 142 11.83 3.58 14.97
CA THR A 142 13.15 3.49 14.36
C THR A 142 13.80 2.13 14.65
N ASP A 143 13.66 1.60 15.87
CA ASP A 143 14.37 0.38 16.30
C ASP A 143 13.74 -0.93 15.81
N HIS A 144 12.40 -1.03 15.75
CA HIS A 144 11.74 -2.23 15.22
C HIS A 144 11.78 -2.30 13.69
N ILE A 145 11.69 -1.15 13.01
CA ILE A 145 11.77 -1.08 11.54
C ILE A 145 13.20 -1.39 11.08
N SER A 146 14.23 -0.90 11.78
CA SER A 146 15.64 -1.16 11.40
C SER A 146 16.06 -2.63 11.57
N ARG A 147 15.59 -3.33 12.62
CA ARG A 147 15.86 -4.76 12.80
C ARG A 147 15.19 -5.65 11.74
N LEU A 148 13.97 -5.31 11.32
CA LEU A 148 13.25 -6.07 10.28
C LEU A 148 13.62 -5.61 8.86
N GLY A 149 14.09 -4.37 8.68
CA GLY A 149 14.68 -3.88 7.43
C GLY A 149 15.99 -4.60 7.06
N ASN A 150 16.65 -5.22 8.04
CA ASN A 150 17.83 -6.06 7.87
C ASN A 150 17.52 -7.55 7.65
N LEU A 151 16.25 -7.96 7.58
CA LEU A 151 15.93 -9.30 7.07
C LEU A 151 16.43 -9.40 5.62
N PRO A 152 17.15 -10.46 5.24
CA PRO A 152 17.56 -10.69 3.86
C PRO A 152 16.33 -11.09 3.03
N LEU A 153 15.45 -10.13 2.76
CA LEU A 153 14.47 -10.26 1.69
C LEU A 153 15.29 -10.23 0.42
N ALA A 154 15.52 -11.38 -0.20
CA ALA A 154 16.29 -11.51 -1.44
C ALA A 154 15.84 -10.44 -2.45
N PRO A 155 16.53 -9.28 -2.52
CA PRO A 155 16.00 -8.16 -3.25
C PRO A 155 16.00 -8.50 -4.73
N GLU A 156 16.94 -9.33 -5.15
CA GLU A 156 17.01 -9.96 -6.47
C GLU A 156 15.75 -10.74 -6.83
N TYR A 157 15.17 -11.52 -5.93
CA TYR A 157 13.93 -12.27 -6.20
C TYR A 157 12.73 -11.33 -6.40
N ILE A 158 12.59 -10.32 -5.54
CA ILE A 158 11.53 -9.31 -5.67
C ILE A 158 11.74 -8.48 -6.95
N TYR A 159 12.98 -8.16 -7.30
CA TYR A 159 13.33 -7.50 -8.55
C TYR A 159 12.99 -8.39 -9.75
N GLN A 160 13.35 -9.67 -9.75
CA GLN A 160 13.04 -10.63 -10.83
C GLN A 160 11.53 -10.77 -11.02
N LEU A 161 10.75 -10.91 -9.95
CA LEU A 161 9.28 -10.94 -10.04
C LEU A 161 8.71 -9.65 -10.64
N ASN A 162 9.26 -8.50 -10.26
CA ASN A 162 8.83 -7.21 -10.80
C ASN A 162 9.28 -6.99 -12.25
N HIS A 163 10.42 -7.56 -12.67
CA HIS A 163 11.02 -7.37 -13.99
C HIS A 163 10.52 -8.37 -15.02
N GLY A 164 10.34 -9.65 -14.67
CA GLY A 164 9.80 -10.68 -15.55
C GLY A 164 8.36 -10.40 -16.01
N PHE A 165 7.62 -9.60 -15.23
CA PHE A 165 6.30 -9.11 -15.62
C PHE A 165 6.35 -7.87 -16.53
N LEU A 166 7.45 -7.11 -16.54
CA LEU A 166 7.65 -5.94 -17.40
C LEU A 166 8.20 -6.31 -18.77
N SER A 167 8.93 -7.43 -18.88
CA SER A 167 9.54 -7.88 -20.14
C SER A 167 8.58 -8.64 -21.06
N ASN A 168 7.40 -9.03 -20.58
CA ASN A 168 6.37 -9.76 -21.32
C ASN A 168 5.13 -8.91 -21.66
N LEU A 169 5.25 -7.58 -21.59
CA LEU A 169 4.24 -6.59 -22.00
C LEU A 169 4.89 -5.55 -22.91
#